data_AF-W9XGE2-F1
#
_entry.id   AF-W9XGE2-F1
#
_cell.length_a   1.000
_cell.length_b   1.000
_cell.length_c   1.000
_cell.angle_alpha   90.00
_cell.angle_beta   90.00
_cell.angle_gamma   90.00
#
_symmetry.space_group_name_H-M   'P 1'
#
loop_
_entity.id
_entity.type
_entity.pdbx_description
1 polymer ?
#
loop_
_entity_poly.entity_id
_entity_poly.type
_entity_poly.pdbx_seq_one_letter_code
_entity_poly.pdbx_strand_id
1 'polypeptide(L)'
;MPTNPQYCAAKHALVGLTRSVGSKLGEENITVNCIYPAFVPTNLCSPHMLSLFPKEHITPMNTVLKAIDRVLEDGKLTGEILELSLDQIYSRKQPDWPNESQRWLGEESAAFWTEAYKTVPKNP
;
A
#
# COMPACT_ATOMS: atom_id res chain seq x y z
N MET A 1 1.31 0.20 -15.33
CA MET A 1 0.75 0.71 -16.60
C MET A 1 1.89 1.24 -17.46
N PRO A 2 2.19 0.60 -18.60
CA PRO A 2 3.24 1.07 -19.52
C PRO A 2 3.04 2.51 -20.00
N THR A 3 1.79 2.97 -20.05
CA THR A 3 1.40 4.32 -20.50
C THR A 3 1.87 5.44 -19.58
N ASN A 4 2.10 5.19 -18.28
CA ASN A 4 2.43 6.21 -17.29
C ASN A 4 3.50 5.70 -16.28
N PRO A 5 4.78 5.56 -16.69
CA PRO A 5 5.81 4.93 -15.87
C PRO A 5 6.12 5.71 -14.58
N GLN A 6 6.16 7.05 -14.64
CA GLN A 6 6.44 7.89 -13.46
C GLN A 6 5.33 7.76 -12.41
N TYR A 7 4.07 7.80 -12.84
CA TYR A 7 2.91 7.55 -11.98
C TYR A 7 2.98 6.16 -11.34
N CYS A 8 3.30 5.13 -12.13
CA CYS A 8 3.39 3.76 -11.64
C CYS A 8 4.50 3.61 -10.59
N ALA A 9 5.67 4.17 -10.84
CA ALA A 9 6.78 4.15 -9.90
C ALA A 9 6.39 4.84 -8.58
N ALA A 10 5.82 6.05 -8.65
CA ALA A 10 5.39 6.80 -7.48
C ALA A 10 4.32 6.05 -6.66
N LYS A 11 3.31 5.45 -7.31
CA LYS A 11 2.24 4.72 -6.62
C LYS A 11 2.70 3.39 -6.03
N HIS A 12 3.63 2.68 -6.67
CA HIS A 12 4.23 1.47 -6.08
C HIS A 12 5.15 1.79 -4.91
N ALA A 13 5.83 2.94 -4.91
CA ALA A 13 6.63 3.38 -3.77
C ALA A 13 5.77 3.52 -2.49
N LEU A 14 4.52 3.99 -2.61
CA LEU A 14 3.59 4.07 -1.47
C LEU A 14 3.24 2.70 -0.88
N VAL A 15 3.17 1.65 -1.71
CA VAL A 15 2.95 0.28 -1.25
C VAL A 15 4.14 -0.20 -0.41
N GLY A 16 5.36 0.04 -0.88
CA GLY A 16 6.59 -0.27 -0.13
C GLY A 16 6.67 0.50 1.18
N LEU A 17 6.39 1.81 1.13
CA LEU A 17 6.38 2.69 2.30
C LEU A 17 5.35 2.25 3.35
N THR A 18 4.14 1.90 2.92
CA THR A 18 3.08 1.45 3.84
C THR A 18 3.52 0.21 4.62
N ARG A 19 4.08 -0.79 3.93
CA ARG A 19 4.56 -2.02 4.57
C ARG A 19 5.71 -1.77 5.54
N SER A 20 6.65 -0.89 5.19
CA SER A 20 7.83 -0.64 6.03
C SER A 20 7.52 0.23 7.25
N VAL A 21 6.58 1.18 7.13
CA VAL A 21 6.26 2.14 8.21
C VAL A 21 5.17 1.60 9.13
N GLY A 22 4.25 0.78 8.62
CA GLY A 22 3.11 0.27 9.39
C GLY A 22 3.49 -0.48 10.68
N SER A 23 4.58 -1.24 10.66
CA SER A 23 5.09 -1.91 11.87
C SER A 23 5.78 -0.95 12.83
N LYS A 24 6.48 0.07 12.32
CA LYS A 24 7.28 0.98 13.15
C LYS A 24 6.42 1.98 13.92
N LEU A 25 5.38 2.52 13.28
CA LEU A 25 4.51 3.52 13.92
C LEU A 25 3.46 2.91 14.86
N GLY A 26 3.33 1.59 14.89
CA GLY A 26 2.48 0.91 15.87
C GLY A 26 2.89 1.21 17.32
N GLU A 27 4.18 1.43 17.59
CA GLU A 27 4.70 1.86 18.90
C GLU A 27 4.14 3.23 19.34
N GLU A 28 3.75 4.07 18.38
CA GLU A 28 3.18 5.39 18.59
C GLU A 28 1.63 5.38 18.55
N ASN A 29 1.01 4.19 18.54
CA ASN A 29 -0.42 4.00 18.35
C ASN A 29 -0.95 4.57 17.02
N ILE A 30 -0.14 4.52 15.96
CA ILE A 30 -0.51 4.94 14.61
C ILE A 30 -0.50 3.72 13.68
N THR A 31 -1.64 3.43 13.07
CA THR A 31 -1.77 2.44 12.01
C THR A 31 -1.60 3.08 10.64
N VAL A 32 -0.90 2.40 9.72
CA VAL A 32 -0.71 2.88 8.35
C VAL A 32 -1.13 1.80 7.36
N ASN A 33 -2.12 2.09 6.52
CA ASN A 33 -2.62 1.16 5.49
C ASN A 33 -2.70 1.87 4.14
N CYS A 34 -2.70 1.09 3.06
CA CYS A 34 -2.82 1.60 1.70
C CYS A 34 -4.11 1.08 1.08
N ILE A 35 -4.95 2.00 0.60
CA ILE A 35 -6.08 1.69 -0.25
C ILE A 35 -5.73 2.18 -1.64
N TYR A 36 -5.72 1.30 -2.63
CA TYR A 36 -5.59 1.70 -4.03
C TYR A 36 -6.75 1.14 -4.87
N PRO A 37 -7.57 2.02 -5.45
CA PRO A 37 -8.61 1.59 -6.35
C PRO A 37 -8.09 1.37 -7.77
N ALA A 38 -8.79 0.51 -8.50
CA ALA A 38 -8.86 0.54 -9.95
C ALA A 38 -9.61 1.79 -10.43
N PHE A 39 -10.32 1.74 -11.56
CA PHE A 39 -10.99 2.92 -12.07
C PHE A 39 -12.24 3.28 -11.25
N VAL A 40 -12.18 4.38 -10.51
CA VAL A 40 -13.31 4.99 -9.79
C VAL A 40 -13.62 6.34 -10.43
N PRO A 41 -14.86 6.55 -10.93
CA PRO A 41 -15.28 7.83 -11.46
C PRO A 41 -15.22 8.91 -10.37
N THR A 42 -14.32 9.87 -10.54
CA THR A 42 -14.17 11.06 -9.71
C THR A 42 -14.05 12.28 -10.61
N ASN A 43 -13.99 13.48 -10.02
CA ASN A 43 -13.82 14.73 -10.77
C ASN A 43 -12.46 14.86 -11.49
N LEU A 44 -11.55 13.89 -11.34
CA LEU A 44 -10.30 13.82 -12.11
C LEU A 44 -10.52 13.28 -13.53
N CYS A 45 -11.65 12.61 -13.77
CA CYS A 45 -12.01 12.03 -15.06
C CYS A 45 -12.79 13.06 -15.89
N SER A 46 -12.37 13.33 -17.13
CA SER A 46 -13.18 14.18 -18.01
C SER A 46 -14.52 13.50 -18.35
N PRO A 47 -15.62 14.25 -18.55
CA PRO A 47 -16.92 13.67 -18.91
C PRO A 47 -16.86 12.83 -20.19
N HIS A 48 -16.05 13.25 -21.16
CA HIS A 48 -15.86 12.50 -22.40
C HIS A 48 -15.17 11.15 -22.17
N MET A 49 -14.11 11.12 -21.36
CA MET A 49 -13.43 9.86 -21.03
C MET A 49 -14.39 8.91 -20.29
N LEU A 50 -15.16 9.42 -19.33
CA LEU A 50 -16.17 8.62 -18.62
C LEU A 50 -17.22 8.03 -19.56
N SER A 51 -17.65 8.79 -20.57
CA SER A 51 -18.64 8.33 -21.55
C SER A 51 -18.13 7.17 -22.44
N LEU A 52 -16.81 7.08 -22.64
CA LEU A 52 -16.16 6.05 -23.44
C LEU A 52 -15.69 4.85 -22.62
N PHE A 53 -15.54 5.01 -21.29
CA PHE A 53 -15.00 3.96 -20.43
C PHE A 53 -15.97 2.77 -20.32
N PRO A 54 -15.50 1.50 -20.47
CA PRO A 54 -16.36 0.33 -20.35
C PRO A 54 -16.98 0.24 -18.94
N LYS A 55 -18.32 0.22 -18.86
CA LYS A 55 -19.05 0.37 -17.60
C LYS A 55 -18.88 -0.82 -16.67
N GLU A 56 -18.67 -2.01 -17.24
CA GLU A 56 -18.37 -3.26 -16.57
C GLU A 56 -16.99 -3.26 -15.88
N HIS A 57 -16.12 -2.28 -16.16
CA HIS A 57 -14.80 -2.13 -15.56
C HIS A 57 -14.73 -0.98 -14.53
N ILE A 58 -15.88 -0.44 -14.13
CA ILE A 58 -15.97 0.63 -13.13
C ILE A 58 -16.03 0.04 -11.72
N THR A 59 -15.08 0.45 -10.88
CA THR A 59 -15.15 0.24 -9.43
C THR A 59 -16.12 1.26 -8.81
N PRO A 60 -17.21 0.82 -8.15
CA PRO A 60 -18.14 1.74 -7.48
C PRO A 60 -17.48 2.44 -6.30
N MET A 61 -17.88 3.69 -6.02
CA MET A 61 -17.42 4.42 -4.84
C MET A 61 -17.74 3.68 -3.53
N ASN A 62 -18.82 2.91 -3.50
CA ASN A 62 -19.18 2.06 -2.36
C ASN A 62 -18.06 1.08 -1.96
N THR A 63 -17.29 0.56 -2.92
CA THR A 63 -16.15 -0.33 -2.62
C THR A 63 -15.04 0.43 -1.88
N VAL A 64 -14.84 1.70 -2.22
CA VAL A 64 -13.89 2.60 -1.53
C VAL A 64 -14.33 2.86 -0.09
N LEU A 65 -15.61 3.20 0.11
CA LEU A 65 -16.16 3.46 1.44
C LEU A 65 -16.05 2.22 2.34
N LYS A 66 -16.43 1.03 1.84
CA LYS A 66 -16.26 -0.23 2.57
C LYS A 66 -14.81 -0.51 2.98
N ALA A 67 -13.84 -0.14 2.13
CA ALA A 67 -12.42 -0.31 2.46
C ALA A 67 -11.96 0.65 3.54
N ILE A 68 -12.45 1.90 3.53
CA ILE A 68 -12.18 2.89 4.57
C ILE A 68 -12.79 2.42 5.90
N ASP A 69 -14.06 2.01 5.89
CA ASP A 69 -14.75 1.51 7.08
C ASP A 69 -13.99 0.33 7.69
N ARG A 70 -13.57 -0.65 6.87
CA ARG A 70 -12.75 -1.78 7.31
C ARG A 70 -11.45 -1.36 8.02
N VAL A 71 -10.77 -0.31 7.52
CA VAL A 71 -9.54 0.20 8.14
C VAL A 71 -9.83 0.91 9.46
N LEU A 72 -10.94 1.65 9.55
CA LEU A 72 -11.31 2.41 10.74
C LEU A 72 -11.88 1.52 11.85
N GLU A 73 -12.58 0.45 11.50
CA GLU A 73 -13.17 -0.50 12.46
C GLU A 73 -12.12 -1.36 13.18
N ASP A 74 -10.98 -1.63 12.54
CA ASP A 74 -9.88 -2.40 13.13
C ASP A 74 -8.68 -1.51 13.45
N GLY A 75 -8.65 -0.98 14.68
CA GLY A 75 -7.55 -0.17 15.20
C GLY A 75 -6.19 -0.91 15.33
N LYS A 76 -6.11 -2.19 14.95
CA LYS A 76 -4.87 -2.96 14.89
C LYS A 76 -4.43 -3.27 13.46
N LEU A 77 -5.27 -2.99 12.47
CA LEU A 77 -4.94 -3.21 11.05
C LEU A 77 -3.84 -2.23 10.66
N THR A 78 -2.66 -2.73 10.32
CA THR A 78 -1.51 -1.90 9.91
C THR A 78 -0.66 -2.63 8.89
N GLY A 79 0.01 -1.88 8.01
CA GLY A 79 0.82 -2.41 6.92
C GLY A 79 0.01 -3.06 5.79
N GLU A 80 -1.32 -3.05 5.85
CA GLU A 80 -2.17 -3.73 4.88
C GLU A 80 -2.26 -2.95 3.56
N ILE A 81 -2.35 -3.71 2.48
CA ILE A 81 -2.47 -3.20 1.12
C ILE A 81 -3.79 -3.70 0.55
N LEU A 82 -4.77 -2.80 0.40
CA LEU A 82 -6.11 -3.11 -0.07
C LEU A 82 -6.29 -2.62 -1.50
N GLU A 83 -6.35 -3.58 -2.44
CA GLU A 83 -6.67 -3.34 -3.84
C GLU A 83 -8.19 -3.39 -4.05
N LEU A 84 -8.76 -2.36 -4.63
CA LEU A 84 -10.19 -2.29 -4.90
C LEU A 84 -10.45 -2.48 -6.39
N SER A 85 -11.17 -3.53 -6.76
CA SER A 85 -11.54 -3.80 -8.14
C SER A 85 -13.01 -4.22 -8.18
N LEU A 86 -13.81 -3.49 -8.95
CA LEU A 86 -15.26 -3.67 -9.01
C LEU A 86 -15.86 -3.63 -7.60
N ASP A 87 -16.66 -4.62 -7.23
CA ASP A 87 -17.32 -4.74 -5.92
C ASP A 87 -16.48 -5.47 -4.86
N GLN A 88 -15.20 -5.77 -5.16
CA GLN A 88 -14.33 -6.59 -4.33
C GLN A 88 -13.16 -5.80 -3.71
N ILE A 89 -12.70 -6.26 -2.54
CA ILE A 89 -11.54 -5.75 -1.81
C ILE A 89 -10.54 -6.89 -1.66
N TYR A 90 -9.33 -6.73 -2.18
CA TYR A 90 -8.28 -7.74 -2.15
C TYR A 90 -7.13 -7.29 -1.24
N SER A 91 -6.81 -8.07 -0.21
CA SER A 91 -5.57 -7.89 0.56
C SER A 91 -4.38 -8.40 -0.25
N ARG A 92 -3.46 -7.50 -0.60
CA ARG A 92 -2.30 -7.80 -1.44
C ARG A 92 -1.07 -8.10 -0.60
N LYS A 93 -0.76 -9.39 -0.53
CA LYS A 93 0.45 -9.88 0.13
C LYS A 93 1.70 -9.42 -0.61
N GLN A 94 2.80 -9.37 0.14
CA GLN A 94 4.12 -9.22 -0.43
C GLN A 94 4.43 -10.44 -1.34
N PRO A 95 5.17 -10.26 -2.46
CA PRO A 95 5.68 -11.38 -3.22
C PRO A 95 6.53 -12.31 -2.35
N ASP A 96 6.50 -13.60 -2.68
CA ASP A 96 7.30 -14.59 -1.96
C ASP A 96 8.79 -14.24 -2.02
N TRP A 97 9.47 -14.49 -0.90
CA TRP A 97 10.91 -14.30 -0.83
C TRP A 97 11.61 -15.32 -1.75
N PRO A 98 12.63 -14.91 -2.51
CA PRO A 98 13.34 -15.80 -3.43
C PRO A 98 14.12 -16.91 -2.71
N ASN A 99 14.48 -16.71 -1.43
CA ASN A 99 15.16 -17.68 -0.56
C ASN A 99 15.13 -17.23 0.91
N GLU A 100 15.64 -18.09 1.79
CA GLU A 100 15.74 -17.82 3.24
C GLU A 100 16.63 -16.61 3.58
N SER A 101 17.68 -16.34 2.81
CA SER A 101 18.53 -15.17 3.04
C SER A 101 17.74 -13.87 2.86
N GLN A 102 16.91 -13.78 1.81
CA GLN A 102 16.09 -12.60 1.58
C GLN A 102 14.92 -12.50 2.57
N ARG A 103 14.34 -13.64 2.99
CA ARG A 103 13.33 -13.66 4.07
C ARG A 103 13.90 -13.08 5.36
N TRP A 104 15.07 -13.56 5.79
CA TRP A 104 15.74 -13.08 7.00
C TRP A 104 16.00 -11.57 6.94
N LEU A 105 16.45 -11.05 5.79
CA LEU A 105 16.62 -9.61 5.59
C LEU A 105 15.31 -8.83 5.77
N GLY A 106 14.19 -9.34 5.27
CA GLY A 106 12.89 -8.66 5.35
C GLY A 106 12.20 -8.74 6.70
N GLU A 107 12.38 -9.84 7.43
CA GLU A 107 11.58 -10.15 8.63
C GLU A 107 12.38 -10.02 9.95
N GLU A 108 13.66 -10.36 9.95
CA GLU A 108 14.45 -10.53 11.19
C GLU A 108 15.60 -9.54 11.33
N SER A 109 16.07 -8.95 10.23
CA SER A 109 17.28 -8.12 10.23
C SER A 109 17.16 -6.77 10.98
N ALA A 110 15.96 -6.38 11.42
CA ALA A 110 15.73 -5.11 12.11
C ALA A 110 16.61 -4.93 13.36
N ALA A 111 16.78 -5.99 14.16
CA ALA A 111 17.65 -5.97 15.35
C ALA A 111 19.13 -5.84 14.95
N PHE A 112 19.54 -6.52 13.88
CA PHE A 112 20.89 -6.43 13.34
C PHE A 112 21.23 -4.99 12.92
N TRP A 113 20.37 -4.32 12.14
CA TRP A 113 20.59 -2.93 11.73
C TRP A 113 20.64 -2.00 12.93
N THR A 114 19.72 -2.17 13.89
CA THR A 114 19.68 -1.37 15.11
C THR A 114 20.99 -1.46 15.89
N GLU A 115 21.57 -2.67 16.02
CA GLU A 115 22.87 -2.86 16.67
C GLU A 115 24.02 -2.27 15.84
N ALA A 116 24.06 -2.60 14.54
CA ALA A 116 25.13 -2.18 13.63
C ALA A 116 25.29 -0.66 13.54
N TYR A 117 24.18 0.10 13.58
CA TYR A 117 24.21 1.55 13.50
C TYR A 117 24.57 2.27 14.82
N LYS A 118 24.75 1.56 15.94
CA LYS A 118 25.19 2.18 17.21
C LYS A 118 26.63 2.71 17.16
N THR A 119 27.48 2.10 16.33
CA THR A 119 28.91 2.40 16.25
C THR A 119 29.28 3.32 15.09
N VAL A 120 28.31 3.66 14.22
CA VAL A 120 28.53 4.62 13.14
C VAL A 120 28.76 6.00 13.78
N PRO A 121 29.89 6.68 13.50
CA PRO A 121 30.14 8.02 14.03
C PRO A 121 28.96 8.91 13.66
N LYS A 122 28.33 9.55 14.65
CA LYS A 122 27.44 10.67 14.35
C LYS A 122 28.33 11.69 13.65
N ASN A 123 28.09 11.93 12.36
CA ASN A 123 28.79 13.00 11.65
C ASN A 123 28.65 14.30 12.48
N PRO A 124 29.72 15.10 12.56
CA PRO A 124 29.77 16.30 13.39
C PRO A 124 28.68 17.31 13.05
#